data_AF-A0A848TR02-F1
#
_entry.id   AF-A0A848TR02-F1
#
_cell.length_a   1.000
_cell.length_b   1.000
_cell.length_c   1.000
_cell.angle_alpha   90.00
_cell.angle_beta   90.00
_cell.angle_gamma   90.00
#
_symmetry.space_group_name_H-M   'P 1'
#
loop_
_entity.id
_entity.type
_entity.pdbx_description
1 polymer ?
#
loop_
_entity_poly.entity_id
_entity_poly.type
_entity_poly.pdbx_seq_one_letter_code
_entity_poly.pdbx_strand_id
1 'polypeptide(L)'
;MITSTLWRSAWPEGGLGDNGSNRNTGARCLRGFPRSEFADRCARAQKLMAEHGLAALLLTTEPEVRYFTGYLTRFWESPTRP
;
A
#
# COMPACT_ATOMS: atom_id res chain seq x y z
N MET A 1 9.04 0.72 -20.76
CA MET A 1 9.41 -0.07 -19.56
C MET A 1 9.47 0.88 -18.39
N ILE A 2 8.61 0.71 -17.39
CA ILE A 2 8.60 1.54 -16.18
C ILE A 2 9.75 1.04 -15.30
N THR A 3 10.81 1.81 -15.17
CA THR A 3 12.00 1.45 -14.40
C THR A 3 11.74 1.58 -12.90
N SER A 4 12.44 0.79 -12.08
CA SER A 4 12.38 0.81 -10.60
C SER A 4 12.53 2.23 -9.99
N THR A 5 13.15 3.15 -10.73
CA THR A 5 13.32 4.56 -10.35
C THR A 5 12.02 5.36 -10.35
N LEU A 6 11.09 5.07 -11.26
CA LEU A 6 9.79 5.76 -11.34
C LEU A 6 8.88 5.38 -10.15
N TRP A 7 9.06 4.16 -9.62
CA TRP A 7 8.36 3.70 -8.43
C TRP A 7 8.82 4.44 -7.17
N ARG A 8 10.12 4.75 -7.09
CA ARG A 8 10.74 5.40 -5.93
C ARG A 8 10.48 6.90 -5.86
N SER A 9 10.17 7.56 -6.97
CA SER A 9 9.76 8.97 -6.99
C SER A 9 8.26 9.16 -6.74
N ALA A 10 7.42 8.17 -7.07
CA ALA A 10 6.00 8.15 -6.72
C ALA A 10 5.73 7.87 -5.22
N TRP A 11 6.77 7.45 -4.50
CA TRP A 11 6.75 7.12 -3.08
C TRP A 11 7.75 7.98 -2.31
N PRO A 12 7.30 9.05 -1.64
CA PRO A 12 8.14 9.70 -0.66
C PRO A 12 8.20 8.79 0.57
N GLU A 13 9.41 8.32 0.92
CA GLU A 13 9.77 7.63 2.18
C GLU A 13 9.60 8.53 3.44
N GLY A 14 8.77 9.56 3.35
CA GLY A 14 8.46 10.49 4.41
C GLY A 14 6.98 10.78 4.38
N GLY A 15 6.24 10.07 5.23
CA GLY A 15 4.97 10.59 5.70
C GLY A 15 5.23 11.92 6.40
N LEU A 16 5.06 13.03 5.70
CA LEU A 16 4.98 14.34 6.31
C LEU A 16 3.52 14.79 6.33
N GLY A 17 3.02 14.83 7.56
CA GLY A 17 1.75 15.38 7.97
C GLY A 17 1.80 15.68 9.46
N ASP A 18 2.94 16.15 9.97
CA ASP A 18 3.07 16.86 11.23
C ASP A 18 2.78 18.36 11.02
N ASN A 19 1.50 18.72 10.93
CA ASN A 19 1.10 20.10 11.22
C ASN A 19 -0.27 20.11 11.91
N GLY A 20 -0.22 20.44 13.21
CA GLY A 20 -1.31 20.25 14.14
C GLY A 20 -2.53 21.13 13.85
N SER A 21 -3.70 20.49 13.77
CA SER A 21 -4.96 20.92 14.39
C SER A 21 -6.15 20.07 13.92
N ASN A 22 -6.21 18.78 14.31
CA ASN A 22 -7.52 18.15 14.46
C ASN A 22 -7.57 17.06 15.54
N ARG A 23 -8.58 17.18 16.39
CA ARG A 23 -8.83 16.49 17.65
C ARG A 23 -9.54 15.15 17.41
N ASN A 24 -8.83 14.13 16.93
CA ASN A 24 -9.40 12.79 16.81
C ASN A 24 -8.66 11.78 17.70
N THR A 25 -8.95 11.87 18.99
CA THR A 25 -8.94 10.72 19.91
C THR A 25 -9.83 9.62 19.32
N GLY A 26 -9.26 8.56 18.75
CA GLY A 26 -10.04 7.36 18.40
C GLY A 26 -9.64 6.58 17.16
N ALA A 27 -8.36 6.26 16.92
CA ALA A 27 -7.99 5.09 16.13
C ALA A 27 -6.53 4.68 16.39
N ARG A 28 -6.22 4.33 17.63
CA ARG A 28 -5.00 3.57 17.90
C ARG A 28 -5.22 2.13 17.44
N CYS A 29 -5.19 1.89 16.13
CA CYS A 29 -5.12 0.53 15.61
C CYS A 29 -3.72 0.01 15.93
N LEU A 30 -3.59 -0.70 17.06
CA LEU A 30 -2.34 -1.23 17.59
C LEU A 30 -1.61 -2.21 16.65
N ARG A 31 -2.18 -2.56 15.48
CA ARG A 31 -1.57 -3.41 14.44
C ARG A 31 -2.13 -3.06 13.05
N GLY A 32 -1.64 -2.00 12.40
CA GLY A 32 -1.90 -1.74 10.98
C GLY A 32 -2.38 -0.32 10.65
N PHE A 33 -2.71 -0.09 9.38
CA PHE A 33 -3.15 1.21 8.86
C PHE A 33 -4.67 1.41 9.01
N PRO A 34 -5.15 2.67 9.10
CA PRO A 34 -6.59 2.95 9.04
C PRO A 34 -7.16 2.59 7.66
N ARG A 35 -8.48 2.36 7.58
CA ARG A 35 -9.16 2.04 6.32
C ARG A 35 -8.96 3.10 5.23
N SER A 36 -8.89 4.38 5.61
CA SER A 36 -8.65 5.49 4.68
C SER A 36 -7.33 5.35 3.94
N GLU A 37 -6.27 4.93 4.64
CA GLU A 37 -4.94 4.75 4.05
C GLU A 37 -4.95 3.68 2.94
N PHE A 38 -5.69 2.58 3.13
CA PHE A 38 -5.84 1.55 2.07
C PHE A 38 -6.62 2.08 0.86
N ALA A 39 -7.66 2.88 1.09
CA ALA A 39 -8.42 3.51 0.01
C ALA A 39 -7.54 4.48 -0.79
N ASP A 40 -6.73 5.28 -0.10
CA ASP A 40 -5.82 6.24 -0.74
C ASP A 40 -4.74 5.53 -1.56
N ARG A 41 -4.21 4.40 -1.08
CA ARG A 41 -3.27 3.56 -1.82
C ARG A 41 -3.87 3.03 -3.12
N CYS A 42 -5.09 2.50 -3.07
CA CYS A 42 -5.80 2.02 -4.26
C CYS A 42 -6.05 3.16 -5.25
N ALA A 43 -6.49 4.33 -4.78
CA ALA A 43 -6.74 5.48 -5.65
C ALA A 43 -5.46 5.95 -6.37
N ARG A 44 -4.32 6.00 -5.67
CA ARG A 44 -3.02 6.33 -6.27
C ARG A 44 -2.60 5.30 -7.33
N ALA A 45 -2.75 4.02 -7.04
CA ALA A 45 -2.44 2.95 -8.00
C ALA A 45 -3.32 3.05 -9.26
N GLN A 46 -4.62 3.26 -9.10
CA GLN A 46 -5.56 3.44 -10.22
C GLN A 46 -5.24 4.69 -11.06
N LYS A 47 -4.84 5.80 -10.42
CA LYS A 47 -4.40 7.00 -11.13
C LYS A 47 -3.18 6.71 -12.01
N LEU A 48 -2.17 6.05 -11.46
CA LEU A 48 -0.97 5.68 -12.21
C LEU A 48 -1.28 4.68 -13.33
N MET A 49 -2.20 3.73 -13.10
CA MET A 49 -2.70 2.83 -14.14
C MET A 49 -3.34 3.60 -15.30
N ALA A 50 -4.19 4.59 -15.00
CA ALA A 50 -4.81 5.43 -16.02
C ALA A 50 -3.78 6.24 -16.81
N GLU A 51 -2.79 6.82 -16.14
CA GLU A 51 -1.68 7.56 -16.78
C GLU A 51 -0.86 6.68 -17.73
N HIS A 52 -0.74 5.38 -17.44
CA HIS A 52 0.02 4.42 -18.24
C HIS A 52 -0.85 3.55 -19.17
N GLY A 53 -2.17 3.79 -19.23
CA GLY A 53 -3.08 3.00 -20.06
C GLY A 53 -3.24 1.53 -19.61
N LEU A 54 -3.03 1.23 -18.33
CA LEU A 54 -3.16 -0.11 -17.76
C LEU A 54 -4.59 -0.36 -17.27
N ALA A 55 -5.19 -1.48 -17.68
CA ALA A 55 -6.53 -1.87 -17.24
C ALA A 55 -6.54 -2.60 -15.88
N ALA A 56 -5.43 -3.26 -15.51
CA ALA A 56 -5.35 -4.07 -14.30
C ALA A 56 -3.92 -4.10 -13.72
N LEU A 57 -3.84 -4.41 -12.42
CA LEU A 57 -2.60 -4.76 -11.71
C LEU A 57 -2.72 -6.20 -11.23
N LEU A 58 -1.66 -6.99 -11.45
CA LEU A 58 -1.53 -8.33 -10.90
C LEU A 58 -0.54 -8.29 -9.73
N LEU A 59 -1.03 -8.57 -8.52
CA LEU A 59 -0.21 -8.68 -7.32
C LEU A 59 0.27 -10.13 -7.18
N THR A 60 1.57 -10.32 -7.01
CA THR A 60 2.22 -11.65 -7.06
C THR A 60 2.99 -12.00 -5.79
N THR A 61 3.18 -11.04 -4.89
CA THR A 61 3.93 -11.25 -3.64
C THR A 61 3.08 -10.95 -2.40
N GLU A 62 3.38 -11.60 -1.27
CA GLU A 62 2.72 -11.32 0.01
C GLU A 62 2.80 -9.84 0.42
N PRO A 63 3.97 -9.17 0.32
CA PRO A 63 4.07 -7.75 0.66
C PRO A 63 3.16 -6.85 -0.20
N GLU A 64 2.99 -7.16 -1.49
CA GLU A 64 2.09 -6.41 -2.37
C GLU A 64 0.63 -6.54 -1.94
N VAL A 65 0.17 -7.78 -1.69
CA VAL A 65 -1.21 -8.03 -1.24
C VAL A 65 -1.45 -7.38 0.12
N ARG A 66 -0.52 -7.52 1.05
CA ARG A 66 -0.59 -6.91 2.37
C ARG A 66 -0.60 -5.38 2.31
N TYR A 67 0.14 -4.79 1.38
CA TYR A 67 0.20 -3.33 1.23
C TYR A 67 -1.15 -2.71 0.84
N PHE A 68 -1.86 -3.33 -0.10
CA PHE A 68 -3.14 -2.82 -0.62
C PHE A 68 -4.35 -3.24 0.22
N THR A 69 -4.29 -4.39 0.89
CA THR A 69 -5.46 -4.98 1.55
C THR A 69 -5.33 -5.09 3.06
N GLY A 70 -4.11 -5.05 3.60
CA GLY A 70 -3.82 -5.40 4.99
C GLY A 70 -3.91 -6.90 5.30
N TYR A 71 -4.24 -7.74 4.31
CA TYR A 71 -4.38 -9.18 4.48
C TYR A 71 -3.01 -9.85 4.65
N LEU A 72 -2.85 -10.60 5.75
CA LEU A 72 -1.65 -11.37 6.05
C LEU A 72 -1.97 -12.86 5.87
N THR A 73 -1.25 -13.54 4.98
CA THR A 73 -1.47 -14.95 4.70
C THR A 73 -0.14 -15.69 4.54
N ARG A 74 -0.14 -16.96 4.96
CA ARG A 74 1.02 -17.88 4.83
C ARG A 74 1.08 -18.57 3.46
N PHE A 75 0.22 -18.18 2.52
CA PHE A 75 0.14 -18.78 1.19
C PHE A 75 1.50 -18.76 0.44
N TRP A 76 2.30 -17.71 0.66
CA TRP A 76 3.63 -17.56 0.07
C TRP A 76 4.74 -18.25 0.87
N GLU A 77 4.43 -18.83 2.02
CA GLU A 77 5.38 -19.65 2.76
C GLU A 77 5.45 -21.05 2.14
N SER A 78 6.64 -21.45 1.68
CA SER A 78 6.88 -22.83 1.25
C SER A 78 6.61 -23.78 2.43
N PRO A 79 5.80 -24.83 2.28
CA PRO A 79 5.42 -25.73 3.38
C PRO A 79 6.54 -26.67 3.90
N THR A 80 7.80 -26.37 3.64
CA THR A 80 8.97 -27.14 4.07
C THR A 80 9.61 -26.46 5.29
N ARG A 81 9.63 -26.98 6.52
CA ARG A 81 9.42 -28.28 7.21
C ARG A 81 8.90 -27.90 8.65
N PRO A 82 8.13 -28.73 9.39
CA PRO A 82 7.57 -28.37 10.71
C PRO A 82 8.58 -27.81 11.71
#